data_AF-C4IM22-F1
#
_entry.id   AF-C4IM22-F1
#
_cell.length_a   1.000
_cell.length_b   1.000
_cell.length_c   1.000
_cell.angle_alpha   90.00
_cell.angle_beta   90.00
_cell.angle_gamma   90.00
#
_symmetry.space_group_name_H-M   'P 1'
#
loop_
_entity.id
_entity.type
_entity.pdbx_description
1 polymer ?
#
loop_
_entity_poly.entity_id
_entity_poly.type
_entity_poly.pdbx_seq_one_letter_code
_entity_poly.pdbx_strand_id
1 'polypeptide(L)' 'MKLVFKSCGTLEDLIGVIDDYIDYYNNYRYQWNLKKMTPKQYRNHLLLAS' A
#
# COMPACT_ATOMS: atom_id res chain seq x y z
N MET A 1 5.32 -0.39 -7.93
CA MET A 1 6.23 -1.11 -7.02
C MET A 1 6.35 -2.56 -7.47
N LYS A 2 7.57 -3.10 -7.59
CA LYS A 2 7.80 -4.53 -7.79
C LYS A 2 8.36 -5.08 -6.48
N LEU A 3 7.68 -6.06 -5.90
CA LEU A 3 8.12 -6.76 -4.70
C LEU A 3 9.33 -7.64 -5.03
N VAL A 4 10.45 -7.44 -4.32
CA VAL A 4 11.66 -8.25 -4.51
C VAL A 4 12.01 -8.93 -3.19
N PHE A 5 11.45 -10.12 -2.99
CA PHE A 5 11.73 -10.95 -1.81
C PHE A 5 12.98 -11.80 -1.95
N LYS A 6 13.48 -12.00 -3.19
CA LYS A 6 14.62 -12.89 -3.47
C LYS A 6 15.96 -12.39 -2.91
N SER A 7 16.01 -11.15 -2.44
CA SER A 7 17.20 -10.52 -1.86
C SER A 7 17.17 -10.39 -0.34
N CYS A 8 16.09 -10.80 0.34
CA CYS A 8 16.02 -10.76 1.80
C CYS A 8 16.93 -11.86 2.39
N GLY A 9 17.91 -11.46 3.19
CA GLY A 9 18.81 -12.38 3.90
C GLY A 9 18.43 -12.61 5.36
N THR A 10 17.64 -11.70 5.93
CA THR A 10 17.21 -11.71 7.33
C THR A 10 15.69 -11.54 7.47
N LEU A 11 15.18 -11.74 8.68
CA LEU A 11 13.77 -11.44 8.99
C LEU A 11 13.50 -9.94 8.89
N GLU A 12 14.46 -9.12 9.32
CA GLU A 12 14.39 -7.65 9.27
C GLU A 12 14.28 -7.16 7.83
N ASP A 13 15.03 -7.74 6.90
CA ASP A 13 14.92 -7.42 5.46
C ASP A 13 13.52 -7.74 4.93
N LEU A 14 12.94 -8.87 5.34
CA LEU A 14 11.60 -9.27 4.93
C LEU A 14 10.54 -8.32 5.47
N ILE A 15 10.64 -7.94 6.74
CA ILE A 15 9.75 -6.95 7.37
C ILE A 15 9.82 -5.63 6.60
N GLY A 16 11.03 -5.13 6.30
CA GLY A 16 11.20 -3.89 5.55
C GLY A 16 10.51 -3.91 4.18
N VAL A 17 10.68 -4.99 3.40
CA VAL A 17 10.01 -5.12 2.09
C VAL A 17 8.48 -5.16 2.23
N ILE A 18 7.96 -5.79 3.29
CA ILE A 18 6.52 -5.83 3.56
C ILE A 18 6.01 -4.45 3.94
N ASP A 19 6.72 -3.72 4.80
CA ASP A 19 6.35 -2.38 5.24
C ASP A 19 6.32 -1.40 4.04
N ASP A 20 7.34 -1.44 3.20
CA ASP A 20 7.41 -0.64 1.96
C ASP A 20 6.23 -0.95 1.03
N TYR A 21 5.83 -2.22 0.94
CA TYR A 21 4.69 -2.62 0.12
C TYR A 21 3.36 -2.15 0.70
N ILE A 22 3.18 -2.24 2.01
CA ILE A 22 1.98 -1.77 2.71
C ILE A 22 1.85 -0.25 2.51
N ASP A 23 2.94 0.50 2.64
CA ASP A 23 2.94 1.94 2.38
C ASP A 23 2.56 2.25 0.93
N TYR A 24 3.21 1.58 -0.04
CA TYR A 24 2.89 1.70 -1.45
C TYR A 24 1.39 1.44 -1.72
N TYR A 25 0.89 0.32 -1.20
CA TYR A 25 -0.49 -0.11 -1.40
C TYR A 25 -1.48 0.92 -0.86
N ASN A 26 -1.27 1.39 0.37
CA ASN A 26 -2.19 2.28 1.06
C ASN A 26 -2.18 3.70 0.51
N ASN A 27 -1.02 4.20 0.09
CA ASN A 27 -0.83 5.60 -0.23
C ASN A 27 -0.71 5.90 -1.73
N TYR A 28 -0.37 4.92 -2.57
CA TYR A 28 -0.01 5.19 -3.98
C TYR A 28 -0.70 4.27 -5.00
N ARG A 29 -1.24 3.12 -4.58
CA ARG A 29 -1.95 2.21 -5.49
C ARG A 29 -3.40 2.64 -5.70
N TYR A 30 -3.63 3.37 -6.79
CA TYR A 30 -4.98 3.74 -7.22
C TYR A 30 -5.81 2.55 -7.67
N GLN A 31 -7.05 2.47 -7.18
CA GLN A 31 -7.97 1.37 -7.50
C GLN A 31 -9.10 1.84 -8.41
N TRP A 32 -9.20 1.25 -9.61
CA TRP A 32 -10.20 1.59 -10.62
C TRP A 32 -11.64 1.51 -10.07
N ASN A 33 -11.92 0.48 -9.29
CA ASN A 33 -13.26 0.26 -8.71
C ASN A 33 -13.55 1.18 -7.51
N LEU A 34 -12.56 1.88 -6.96
CA LEU A 34 -12.73 2.85 -5.87
C LEU A 34 -12.57 4.28 -6.38
N LYS A 35 -13.30 4.62 -7.45
CA LYS A 35 -13.28 5.97 -8.06
C LYS A 35 -11.87 6.45 -8.44
N LYS A 36 -10.95 5.53 -8.73
CA LYS A 36 -9.52 5.84 -8.94
C LYS A 36 -8.93 6.61 -7.76
N MET A 37 -9.17 6.16 -6.54
CA MET A 37 -8.53 6.64 -5.31
C MET A 37 -7.59 5.58 -4.74
N THR A 38 -6.61 6.01 -3.95
CA THR A 38 -5.83 5.11 -3.10
C THR A 38 -6.67 4.65 -1.91
N PRO A 39 -6.35 3.52 -1.26
CA PRO A 39 -7.10 3.06 -0.09
C PRO A 39 -7.25 4.13 1.00
N LYS A 40 -6.18 4.88 1.28
CA LYS A 40 -6.22 6.00 2.25
C LYS A 40 -7.14 7.13 1.82
N GLN A 41 -7.07 7.54 0.56
CA GLN A 41 -7.95 8.59 0.01
C GLN A 41 -9.42 8.15 0.05
N TYR A 42 -9.70 6.90 -0.32
CA TYR A 42 -11.06 6.37 -0.31
C TYR A 42 -11.63 6.31 1.11
N ARG A 43 -10.84 5.86 2.10
CA ARG A 43 -11.22 5.92 3.53
C ARG A 43 -11.60 7.34 3.94
N ASN A 44 -10.77 8.33 3.63
CA ASN A 44 -11.04 9.72 3.97
C ASN A 44 -12.27 10.28 3.25
N HIS A 45 -12.48 9.91 1.98
CA HIS A 45 -13.68 10.27 1.23
C HIS A 45 -14.95 9.75 1.91
N LEU A 46 -14.95 8.50 2.40
CA LEU A 46 -16.09 7.94 3.13
C LEU A 46 -16.33 8.65 4.47
N LEU A 47 -15.26 8.98 5.20
CA LEU A 47 -15.36 9.70 6.48
C LEU A 47 -15.86 11.15 6.35
N LEU A 48 -15.70 11.76 5.18
CA LEU A 48 -16.24 13.10 4.88
C LEU A 48 -17.68 13.06 4.36
N ALA A 49 -18.12 11.89 3.88
CA ALA A 49 -19.48 11.67 3.39
C ALA A 49 -20.43 11.15 4.49
N SER A 50 -19.89 10.79 5.65
CA SER A 50 -20.62 10.33 6.84
C SER A 50 -21.11 11.48 7.72
#